data_AF-A0A7V4H1M0-F1
#
_entry.id   AF-A0A7V4H1M0-F1
#
_cell.length_a   1.000
_cell.length_b   1.000
_cell.length_c   1.000
_cell.angle_alpha   90.00
_cell.angle_beta   90.00
_cell.angle_gamma   90.00
#
_symmetry.space_group_name_H-M   'P 1'
#
loop_
_entity.id
_entity.type
_entity.pdbx_description
1 polymer ?
#
loop_
_entity_poly.entity_id
_entity_poly.type
_entity_poly.pdbx_seq_one_letter_code
_entity_poly.pdbx_strand_id
1 'polypeptide(L)' 'MFELSVKAEFSAAHRLAGYAGPCARCHGHNWEVEVRLRGRDLNGLG' A
#
# COMPACT_ATOMS: atom_id res chain seq x y z
N MET A 1 0.36 22.89 -8.40
CA MET A 1 0.66 21.74 -7.52
C MET A 1 -0.52 20.80 -7.58
N PHE A 2 -0.30 19.62 -8.13
CA PHE A 2 -1.31 18.61 -8.39
C PHE A 2 -0.95 17.33 -7.65
N GLU A 3 -1.96 16.63 -7.17
CA GLU A 3 -1.82 15.33 -6.51
C GLU A 3 -2.81 14.34 -7.13
N LEU A 4 -2.32 13.12 -7.41
CA LEU A 4 -3.13 12.00 -7.87
C LEU A 4 -2.95 10.85 -6.88
N SER A 5 -4.05 10.28 -6.42
CA SER A 5 -4.04 9.05 -5.63
C SER A 5 -4.72 7.91 -6.35
N VAL A 6 -4.15 6.71 -6.23
CA VAL A 6 -4.77 5.45 -6.69
C VAL A 6 -4.75 4.48 -5.53
N LYS A 7 -5.91 3.87 -5.27
CA LYS A 7 -6.05 2.78 -4.30
C LYS A 7 -6.12 1.43 -5.02
N ALA A 8 -5.46 0.44 -4.45
CA ALA A 8 -5.52 -0.94 -4.91
C ALA A 8 -5.56 -1.88 -3.70
N GLU A 9 -6.10 -3.08 -3.91
CA GLU A 9 -6.22 -4.10 -2.87
C GLU A 9 -5.59 -5.41 -3.33
N PHE A 10 -5.00 -6.16 -2.39
CA PHE A 10 -4.57 -7.53 -2.62
C PHE A 10 -4.61 -8.37 -1.33
N SER A 11 -4.88 -9.67 -1.47
CA SER A 11 -4.80 -10.61 -0.34
C SER A 11 -3.44 -11.29 -0.31
N ALA A 12 -2.78 -11.28 0.85
CA ALA A 12 -1.49 -11.97 1.02
C ALA A 12 -1.27 -12.46 2.45
N ALA A 13 -0.56 -13.59 2.56
CA ALA A 13 -0.09 -14.16 3.82
C ALA A 13 1.34 -13.70 4.17
N HIS A 14 1.63 -13.61 5.46
CA HIS A 14 2.93 -13.24 6.00
C HIS A 14 3.16 -13.80 7.41
N ARG A 15 4.37 -13.58 7.93
CA ARG A 15 4.72 -13.79 9.35
C ARG A 15 5.82 -12.80 9.75
N LEU A 16 5.81 -12.34 10.99
CA LEU A 16 6.83 -11.44 11.51
C LEU A 16 7.95 -12.23 12.21
N ALA A 17 9.14 -12.26 11.61
CA ALA A 17 10.29 -12.95 12.20
C ALA A 17 10.77 -12.24 13.47
N GLY A 18 11.04 -13.01 14.54
CA GLY A 18 11.50 -12.47 15.83
C GLY A 18 10.42 -11.76 16.67
N TYR A 19 9.16 -11.77 16.24
CA TYR A 19 8.07 -11.15 16.98
C TYR A 19 7.59 -12.06 18.12
N ALA A 20 7.54 -11.55 19.36
CA ALA A 20 7.09 -12.31 20.53
C ALA A 20 5.56 -12.22 20.70
N GLY A 21 4.80 -12.74 19.71
CA GLY A 21 3.34 -12.69 19.76
C GLY A 21 2.63 -13.40 18.60
N PRO A 22 1.30 -13.26 18.48
CA PRO A 22 0.48 -14.01 17.54
C PRO A 22 0.92 -13.90 16.06
N CYS A 23 1.47 -12.75 15.66
CA CYS A 23 1.92 -12.48 14.30
C CYS A 23 3.22 -13.20 13.91
N ALA A 24 3.87 -13.92 14.83
CA ALA A 24 4.99 -14.82 14.53
C ALA A 24 4.55 -16.06 13.73
N ARG A 25 3.26 -16.40 13.80
CA ARG A 25 2.63 -17.47 13.03
C ARG A 25 2.27 -16.96 11.63
N CYS A 26 2.27 -17.87 10.65
CA CYS A 26 1.77 -17.55 9.31
C CYS A 26 0.27 -17.20 9.41
N HIS A 27 -0.11 -16.03 8.89
CA HIS A 27 -1.48 -15.52 8.82
C HIS A 27 -1.60 -14.58 7.61
N GLY A 28 -2.79 -14.07 7.32
CA GLY A 28 -2.99 -13.21 6.14
C GLY A 28 -3.86 -12.01 6.40
N HIS A 29 -3.81 -11.08 5.46
CA HIS A 29 -4.62 -9.86 5.42
C HIS A 29 -5.13 -9.61 4.00
N ASN A 30 -6.18 -8.81 3.92
CA ASN A 30 -6.56 -8.09 2.72
C ASN A 30 -5.94 -6.71 2.84
N TRP A 31 -4.87 -6.47 2.10
CA TRP A 31 -4.07 -5.25 2.13
C TRP A 31 -4.70 -4.21 1.21
N GLU A 32 -4.93 -3.00 1.72
CA GLU A 32 -5.18 -1.81 0.91
C GLU A 32 -3.86 -1.03 0.76
N VAL A 33 -3.55 -0.62 -0.47
CA VAL A 33 -2.39 0.21 -0.79
C VAL A 33 -2.86 1.47 -1.50
N GLU A 34 -2.39 2.62 -1.03
CA GLU A 34 -2.61 3.91 -1.70
C GLU A 34 -1.28 4.44 -2.23
N VAL A 35 -1.22 4.68 -3.53
CA VAL A 35 -0.10 5.36 -4.20
C VAL A 35 -0.48 6.80 -4.43
N ARG A 36 0.34 7.74 -3.94
CA ARG A 36 0.16 9.18 -4.15
C ARG A 36 1.31 9.74 -4.98
N LEU A 37 0.96 10.42 -6.07
CA LEU A 37 1.89 11.10 -6.97
C LEU A 37 1.67 12.61 -6.85
N ARG A 38 2.76 13.38 -6.88
CA ARG A 38 2.73 14.84 -6.80
C ARG A 38 3.49 15.46 -7.96
N GLY A 39 2.93 16.49 -8.56
CA GLY A 39 3.54 17.24 -9.66
C GLY A 39 3.32 18.75 -9.51
N ARG A 40 4.25 19.56 -10.00
CA ARG A 40 4.05 21.02 -10.04
C ARG A 40 3.04 21.40 -11.12
N ASP A 41 3.21 20.79 -12.29
CA ASP A 41 2.51 21.10 -13.54
C ASP A 41 1.75 19.87 -14.05
N LEU A 42 0.67 20.15 -14.77
CA LEU A 42 -0.10 19.17 -15.53
C LEU A 42 0.59 18.84 -16.86
N ASN A 43 0.23 17.72 -17.48
CA ASN A 43 0.76 17.40 -18.81
C ASN A 43 -0.09 18.07 -19.90
N GLY A 44 0.17 17.79 -21.18
CA GLY A 44 -0.54 18.43 -22.29
C GLY A 44 -2.05 18.11 -22.38
N LEU A 45 -2.55 17.16 -21.60
CA LEU A 45 -3.97 16.82 -21.50
C LEU A 45 -4.69 17.60 -20.39
N GLY A 46 -3.95 18.30 -19.53
CA GLY A 46 -4.43 18.69 -18.20
C GLY A 46 -4.18 17.57 -17.22
#